data_AF-A0A653HP37-F1
#
_entry.id   AF-A0A653HP37-F1
#
_cell.length_a   1.000
_cell.length_b   1.000
_cell.length_c   1.000
_cell.angle_alpha   90.00
_cell.angle_beta   90.00
_cell.angle_gamma   90.00
#
_symmetry.space_group_name_H-M   'P 1'
#
loop_
_entity.id
_entity.type
_entity.pdbx_description
1 polymer ?
#
loop_
_entity_poly.entity_id
_entity_poly.type
_entity_poly.pdbx_seq_one_letter_code
_entity_poly.pdbx_strand_id
1 'polypeptide(L)'
;MGPESNLRPFVSNLFRNISEEIAKENPENVIYFMVDYLFKNYSSDLNDFDKVWNVDKELKKEKKLVIEFFKHQKLTTEIAKHFMNLGFDSTDSLLCLNIDILDDIEKFNKIKWLPGHKIRLQQMFWNIEENIKQFHLDCQNDELKCSSNYINL
;
A
#
# COMPACT_ATOMS: atom_id res chain seq x y z
N MET A 1 46.34 9.94 5.53
CA MET A 1 45.57 8.68 5.69
C MET A 1 44.28 8.86 4.91
N GLY A 2 44.12 8.13 3.81
CA GLY A 2 42.95 8.26 2.94
C GLY A 2 41.71 7.55 3.51
N PRO A 3 40.52 7.85 2.98
CA PRO A 3 39.23 7.31 3.46
C PRO A 3 39.09 5.77 3.30
N GLU A 4 40.05 5.09 2.67
CA GLU A 4 39.98 3.66 2.36
C GLU A 4 40.18 2.72 3.57
N SER A 5 40.74 3.18 4.69
CA SER A 5 41.08 2.28 5.82
C SER A 5 39.85 1.77 6.58
N ASN A 6 38.73 2.48 6.54
CA ASN A 6 37.48 2.13 7.25
C ASN A 6 36.49 1.32 6.40
N LEU A 7 36.72 1.16 5.10
CA LEU A 7 35.79 0.44 4.21
C LEU A 7 35.82 -1.08 4.44
N ARG A 8 37.01 -1.64 4.66
CA ARG A 8 37.20 -3.10 4.79
C ARG A 8 36.44 -3.71 5.98
N PRO A 9 36.50 -3.14 7.21
CA PRO A 9 35.71 -3.66 8.32
C PRO A 9 34.19 -3.55 8.10
N PHE A 10 33.73 -2.47 7.46
CA PHE A 10 32.32 -2.27 7.14
C PHE A 10 31.81 -3.34 6.16
N VAL A 11 32.53 -3.57 5.06
CA VAL A 11 32.19 -4.60 4.07
C VAL A 11 32.20 -6.00 4.70
N SER A 12 33.20 -6.31 5.52
CA SER A 12 33.25 -7.60 6.22
C SER A 12 32.07 -7.81 7.16
N ASN A 13 31.64 -6.76 7.88
CA ASN A 13 30.47 -6.84 8.75
C ASN A 13 29.17 -7.02 7.96
N LEU A 14 29.01 -6.33 6.83
CA LEU A 14 27.85 -6.49 5.96
C LEU A 14 27.72 -7.95 5.49
N PHE A 15 28.79 -8.53 4.95
CA PHE A 15 28.77 -9.91 4.48
C PHE A 15 28.51 -10.91 5.62
N ARG A 16 29.08 -10.67 6.80
CA ARG A 16 28.84 -11.50 7.99
C ARG A 16 27.35 -11.48 8.37
N ASN A 17 26.76 -10.30 8.49
CA ASN A 17 25.35 -10.15 8.88
C ASN A 17 24.41 -10.80 7.86
N ILE A 18 24.65 -10.60 6.56
CA ILE A 18 23.85 -11.24 5.50
C ILE A 18 23.98 -12.78 5.58
N SER A 19 25.19 -13.29 5.79
CA SER A 19 25.43 -14.74 5.87
C SER A 19 24.74 -15.36 7.08
N GLU A 20 24.78 -14.70 8.24
CA GLU A 20 24.08 -15.15 9.46
C GLU A 20 22.56 -15.20 9.23
N GLU A 21 21.97 -14.20 8.58
CA GLU A 21 20.53 -14.16 8.31
C GLU A 21 20.09 -15.16 7.22
N ILE A 22 20.91 -15.41 6.19
CA ILE A 22 20.65 -16.49 5.22
C ILE A 22 20.66 -17.85 5.91
N ALA A 23 21.63 -18.10 6.80
CA ALA A 23 21.73 -19.37 7.52
C ALA A 23 20.52 -19.60 8.45
N LYS A 24 19.96 -18.52 9.00
CA LYS A 24 18.82 -18.55 9.90
C LYS A 24 17.49 -18.73 9.17
N GLU A 25 17.26 -17.97 8.11
CA GLU A 25 15.99 -17.98 7.35
C GLU A 25 15.94 -19.13 6.33
N ASN A 26 17.10 -19.63 5.89
CA ASN A 26 17.25 -20.66 4.85
C ASN A 26 16.35 -20.40 3.62
N PRO A 27 16.47 -19.23 2.98
CA PRO A 27 15.57 -18.84 1.90
C PRO A 27 15.79 -19.69 0.64
N GLU A 28 14.70 -20.05 -0.04
CA GLU A 28 14.74 -20.78 -1.31
C GLU A 28 15.47 -19.99 -2.41
N ASN A 29 15.33 -18.67 -2.40
CA ASN A 29 16.03 -17.76 -3.31
C ASN A 29 16.95 -16.80 -2.53
N VAL A 30 18.21 -17.21 -2.40
CA VAL A 30 19.23 -16.45 -1.66
C VAL A 30 19.49 -15.06 -2.26
N ILE A 31 19.49 -14.92 -3.59
CA ILE A 31 19.73 -13.63 -4.24
C ILE A 31 18.61 -12.65 -3.90
N TYR A 32 17.35 -13.08 -4.05
CA TYR A 32 16.20 -12.26 -3.69
C TYR A 32 16.24 -11.85 -2.22
N PHE A 33 16.59 -12.79 -1.34
CA PHE A 33 16.74 -12.52 0.09
C PHE A 33 17.83 -11.48 0.38
N MET A 34 19.01 -11.59 -0.25
CA MET A 34 20.09 -10.62 -0.07
C MET A 34 19.64 -9.21 -0.48
N VAL A 35 18.94 -9.10 -1.62
CA VAL A 35 18.44 -7.82 -2.12
C VAL A 35 17.37 -7.25 -1.17
N ASP A 36 16.40 -8.06 -0.72
CA ASP A 36 15.37 -7.62 0.24
C ASP A 36 15.97 -7.22 1.60
N TYR A 37 16.99 -7.96 2.07
CA TYR A 37 17.74 -7.63 3.28
C TYR A 37 18.47 -6.29 3.15
N LEU A 38 19.12 -6.04 2.02
CA LEU A 38 19.81 -4.78 1.77
C LEU A 38 18.81 -3.62 1.78
N PHE A 39 17.68 -3.75 1.08
CA PHE A 39 16.64 -2.72 1.08
C PHE A 39 15.99 -2.51 2.45
N LYS A 40 15.84 -3.55 3.27
CA LYS A 40 15.26 -3.44 4.60
C LYS A 40 16.17 -2.73 5.61
N ASN A 41 17.48 -2.96 5.53
CA ASN A 41 18.43 -2.55 6.57
C ASN A 41 19.32 -1.37 6.15
N TYR A 42 19.42 -1.08 4.85
CA TYR A 42 20.31 -0.06 4.28
C TYR A 42 19.58 0.80 3.23
N SER A 43 18.27 1.01 3.37
CA SER A 43 17.46 1.80 2.41
C SER A 43 18.01 3.21 2.17
N SER A 44 18.54 3.86 3.21
CA SER A 44 19.14 5.20 3.11
C SER A 44 20.36 5.25 2.19
N ASP A 45 21.10 4.15 2.07
CA ASP A 45 22.30 4.06 1.24
C ASP A 45 21.99 3.70 -0.22
N LEU A 46 20.73 3.31 -0.52
CA LEU A 46 20.30 2.79 -1.81
C LEU A 46 19.51 3.80 -2.66
N ASN A 47 19.43 5.08 -2.27
CA ASN A 47 18.93 6.21 -3.07
C ASN A 47 17.72 5.89 -3.98
N ASP A 48 16.51 5.84 -3.41
CA ASP A 48 15.23 5.59 -4.10
C ASP A 48 15.09 4.23 -4.83
N PHE A 49 16.13 3.39 -4.92
CA PHE A 49 15.99 2.04 -5.49
C PHE A 49 15.10 1.14 -4.61
N ASP A 50 14.94 1.48 -3.33
CA ASP A 50 14.02 0.80 -2.42
C ASP A 50 12.57 0.93 -2.90
N LYS A 51 12.21 2.08 -3.48
CA LYS A 51 10.89 2.28 -4.10
C LYS A 51 10.69 1.37 -5.28
N VAL A 52 11.67 1.27 -6.18
CA VAL A 52 11.62 0.38 -7.37
C VAL A 52 11.47 -1.09 -6.96
N TRP A 53 12.21 -1.52 -5.95
CA TRP A 53 12.14 -2.90 -5.44
C TRP A 53 10.82 -3.21 -4.73
N ASN A 54 10.23 -2.22 -4.06
CA ASN A 54 9.02 -2.39 -3.27
C ASN A 54 7.73 -1.96 -4.00
N VAL A 55 7.78 -1.60 -5.29
CA VAL A 55 6.60 -1.15 -6.07
C VAL A 55 5.42 -2.10 -5.89
N ASP A 56 5.63 -3.42 -6.02
CA ASP A 56 4.54 -4.39 -5.85
C ASP A 56 3.94 -4.39 -4.43
N LYS A 57 4.77 -4.14 -3.41
CA LYS A 57 4.31 -4.03 -2.01
C LYS A 57 3.52 -2.74 -1.82
N GLU A 58 3.95 -1.64 -2.43
CA GLU A 58 3.25 -0.34 -2.38
C GLU A 58 1.92 -0.39 -3.14
N LEU A 59 1.90 -0.92 -4.36
CA LEU A 59 0.66 -1.13 -5.14
C LEU A 59 -0.34 -2.02 -4.40
N LYS A 60 0.13 -3.04 -3.67
CA LYS A 60 -0.75 -3.86 -2.82
C LYS A 60 -1.31 -3.08 -1.64
N LYS A 61 -0.56 -2.16 -1.05
CA LYS A 61 -1.05 -1.27 0.02
C LYS A 61 -2.11 -0.32 -0.51
N GLU A 62 -1.88 0.30 -1.67
CA GLU A 62 -2.85 1.18 -2.34
C GLU A 62 -4.17 0.47 -2.64
N LYS A 63 -4.10 -0.73 -3.24
CA LYS A 63 -5.28 -1.57 -3.48
C LYS A 63 -6.04 -1.90 -2.20
N LYS A 64 -5.32 -2.17 -1.12
CA LYS A 64 -5.92 -2.43 0.19
C LYS A 64 -6.60 -1.17 0.74
N LEU A 65 -5.98 0.00 0.63
CA LEU A 65 -6.56 1.28 1.04
C LEU A 65 -7.86 1.57 0.27
N VAL A 66 -7.88 1.34 -1.05
CA VAL A 66 -9.11 1.44 -1.84
C VAL A 66 -10.20 0.53 -1.30
N ILE A 67 -9.90 -0.75 -1.02
CA ILE A 67 -10.88 -1.67 -0.42
C ILE A 67 -11.42 -1.14 0.92
N GLU A 68 -10.53 -0.67 1.81
CA GLU A 68 -10.93 -0.15 3.12
C GLU A 68 -11.74 1.15 3.00
N PHE A 69 -11.43 2.01 2.04
CA PHE A 69 -12.23 3.19 1.74
C PHE A 69 -13.67 2.83 1.36
N PHE A 70 -13.86 1.87 0.45
CA PHE A 70 -15.20 1.41 0.07
C PHE A 70 -15.95 0.79 1.27
N LYS A 71 -15.26 0.02 2.12
CA LYS A 71 -15.86 -0.52 3.35
C LYS A 71 -16.28 0.57 4.32
N HIS A 72 -15.47 1.62 4.49
CA HIS A 72 -15.79 2.79 5.31
C HIS A 72 -17.08 3.47 4.82
N GLN A 73 -17.30 3.46 3.50
CA GLN A 73 -18.52 3.95 2.84
C GLN A 73 -19.66 2.90 2.81
N LYS A 74 -19.55 1.82 3.58
CA LYS A 74 -20.52 0.72 3.69
C LYS A 74 -20.80 0.02 2.35
N LEU A 75 -19.80 -0.05 1.48
CA LEU A 75 -19.81 -0.81 0.24
C LEU A 75 -18.95 -2.07 0.39
N THR A 76 -19.23 -3.08 -0.44
CA THR A 76 -18.53 -4.36 -0.36
C THR A 76 -17.19 -4.31 -1.09
N THR A 77 -16.28 -5.23 -0.74
CA THR A 77 -15.03 -5.44 -1.49
C THR A 77 -15.29 -5.73 -2.96
N GLU A 78 -16.42 -6.36 -3.29
CA GLU A 78 -16.78 -6.63 -4.69
C GLU A 78 -17.09 -5.35 -5.46
N ILE A 79 -17.76 -4.38 -4.84
CA ILE A 79 -17.96 -3.06 -5.45
C ILE A 79 -16.59 -2.42 -5.72
N ALA A 80 -15.66 -2.43 -4.76
CA ALA A 80 -14.33 -1.85 -4.92
C ALA A 80 -13.56 -2.48 -6.09
N LYS A 81 -13.67 -3.80 -6.29
CA LYS A 81 -13.02 -4.50 -7.41
C LYS A 81 -13.47 -3.97 -8.77
N HIS A 82 -14.73 -3.57 -8.93
CA HIS A 82 -15.20 -3.02 -10.20
C HIS A 82 -14.41 -1.78 -10.61
N PHE A 83 -13.97 -0.95 -9.66
CA PHE A 83 -13.14 0.23 -9.90
C PHE A 83 -11.70 -0.17 -10.21
N MET A 84 -11.13 -1.08 -9.43
CA MET A 84 -9.78 -1.59 -9.65
C MET A 84 -9.61 -2.28 -11.02
N ASN A 85 -10.66 -2.93 -11.54
CA ASN A 85 -10.64 -3.55 -12.86
C ASN A 85 -10.46 -2.55 -14.01
N LEU A 86 -10.77 -1.26 -13.78
CA LEU A 86 -10.52 -0.17 -14.72
C LEU A 86 -9.22 0.60 -14.41
N GLY A 87 -8.43 0.14 -13.44
CA GLY A 87 -7.18 0.78 -13.03
C GLY A 87 -7.34 1.87 -11.97
N PHE A 88 -8.52 2.01 -11.35
CA PHE A 88 -8.71 2.91 -10.21
C PHE A 88 -8.33 2.20 -8.91
N ASP A 89 -7.03 1.94 -8.75
CA ASP A 89 -6.46 1.07 -7.70
C ASP A 89 -5.64 1.80 -6.63
N SER A 90 -5.74 3.13 -6.58
CA SER A 90 -5.23 4.02 -5.53
C SER A 90 -6.27 5.08 -5.14
N THR A 91 -6.16 5.69 -3.95
CA THR A 91 -7.04 6.80 -3.56
C THR A 91 -6.91 7.99 -4.51
N ASP A 92 -5.71 8.24 -5.03
CA ASP A 92 -5.45 9.31 -6.00
C ASP A 92 -6.20 9.09 -7.31
N SER A 93 -6.20 7.86 -7.82
CA SER A 93 -6.96 7.52 -9.03
C SER A 93 -8.48 7.67 -8.84
N LEU A 94 -8.99 7.46 -7.62
CA LEU A 94 -10.41 7.67 -7.30
C LEU A 94 -10.80 9.16 -7.27
N LEU A 95 -9.88 10.05 -6.88
CA LEU A 95 -10.13 11.50 -6.90
C LEU A 95 -10.36 12.04 -8.32
N CYS A 96 -9.87 11.34 -9.35
CA CYS A 96 -10.11 11.72 -10.74
C CYS A 96 -11.49 11.31 -11.27
N LEU A 97 -12.29 10.60 -10.48
CA LEU A 97 -13.61 10.11 -10.89
C LEU A 97 -14.69 11.15 -10.65
N ASN A 98 -15.66 11.19 -11.56
CA ASN A 98 -16.92 11.90 -11.39
C ASN A 98 -18.09 10.90 -11.32
N ILE A 99 -19.30 11.38 -11.07
CA ILE A 99 -20.48 10.51 -10.99
C ILE A 99 -20.85 9.92 -12.36
N ASP A 100 -20.54 10.64 -13.44
CA ASP A 100 -20.96 10.26 -14.79
C ASP A 100 -20.31 8.96 -15.26
N ILE A 101 -19.11 8.63 -14.75
CA ILE A 101 -18.39 7.41 -15.11
C ILE A 101 -18.94 6.14 -14.45
N LEU A 102 -19.89 6.26 -13.51
CA LEU A 102 -20.43 5.10 -12.78
C LEU A 102 -21.13 4.10 -13.73
N ASP A 103 -21.87 4.59 -14.71
CA ASP A 103 -22.56 3.73 -15.68
C ASP A 103 -21.56 3.03 -16.62
N ASP A 104 -20.42 3.68 -16.95
CA ASP A 104 -19.34 3.08 -17.73
C ASP A 104 -18.63 1.98 -16.96
N ILE A 105 -18.41 2.16 -15.65
CA ILE A 105 -17.83 1.14 -14.77
C ILE A 105 -18.74 -0.09 -14.70
N GLU A 106 -20.05 0.10 -14.54
CA GLU A 106 -21.04 -0.98 -14.55
C GLU A 106 -21.01 -1.76 -15.87
N LYS A 107 -20.99 -1.03 -16.98
CA LYS A 107 -20.96 -1.60 -18.34
C LYS A 107 -19.67 -2.38 -18.61
N PHE A 108 -18.52 -1.82 -18.24
CA PHE A 108 -17.22 -2.47 -18.42
C PHE A 108 -17.15 -3.80 -17.66
N ASN A 109 -17.63 -3.82 -16.41
CA ASN A 109 -17.65 -5.02 -15.58
C ASN A 109 -18.77 -6.00 -15.95
N LYS A 110 -19.68 -5.65 -16.88
CA LYS A 110 -20.84 -6.46 -17.29
C LYS A 110 -21.76 -6.83 -16.12
N ILE A 111 -21.95 -5.88 -15.22
CA ILE A 111 -22.76 -6.04 -14.01
C ILE A 111 -23.88 -5.01 -13.97
N LYS A 112 -24.85 -5.24 -13.08
CA LYS A 112 -25.88 -4.28 -12.74
C LYS A 112 -25.93 -4.09 -11.23
N TRP A 113 -25.59 -2.91 -10.75
CA TRP A 113 -25.67 -2.57 -9.34
C TRP A 113 -27.13 -2.44 -8.90
N LEU A 114 -27.39 -2.91 -7.68
CA LEU A 114 -28.68 -2.68 -7.03
C LEU A 114 -28.86 -1.16 -6.80
N PRO A 115 -30.11 -0.65 -6.80
CA PRO A 115 -30.37 0.78 -6.63
C PRO A 115 -29.71 1.39 -5.38
N GLY A 116 -29.70 0.65 -4.27
CA GLY A 116 -29.05 1.11 -3.03
C GLY A 116 -27.52 1.18 -3.12
N HIS A 117 -26.87 0.39 -3.97
CA HIS A 117 -25.44 0.53 -4.24
C HIS A 117 -25.17 1.74 -5.14
N LYS A 118 -25.97 1.93 -6.19
CA LYS A 118 -25.87 3.13 -7.06
C LYS A 118 -25.99 4.43 -6.27
N ILE A 119 -26.99 4.55 -5.40
CA ILE A 119 -27.20 5.75 -4.58
C ILE A 119 -25.99 6.03 -3.67
N ARG A 120 -25.46 5.00 -3.00
CA ARG A 120 -24.27 5.17 -2.15
C ARG A 120 -23.05 5.60 -2.95
N LEU A 121 -22.84 5.01 -4.13
CA LEU A 121 -21.75 5.39 -5.03
C LEU A 121 -21.91 6.84 -5.51
N GLN A 122 -23.11 7.26 -5.90
CA GLN A 122 -23.40 8.64 -6.27
C GLN A 122 -23.10 9.61 -5.13
N GLN A 123 -23.54 9.30 -3.90
CA GLN A 123 -23.24 10.11 -2.72
C GLN A 123 -21.74 10.17 -2.41
N MET A 124 -21.06 9.02 -2.53
CA MET A 124 -19.61 8.92 -2.30
C MET A 124 -18.82 9.78 -3.30
N PHE A 125 -19.16 9.69 -4.59
CA PHE A 125 -18.45 10.42 -5.64
C PHE A 125 -18.93 11.86 -5.84
N TRP A 126 -20.08 12.25 -5.29
CA TRP A 126 -20.52 13.65 -5.25
C TRP A 126 -19.54 14.55 -4.49
N ASN A 127 -18.90 14.00 -3.46
CA ASN A 127 -17.91 14.72 -2.64
C ASN A 127 -16.72 13.82 -2.31
N ILE A 128 -16.09 13.28 -3.37
CA ILE A 128 -15.02 12.28 -3.22
C ILE A 128 -13.82 12.83 -2.44
N GLU A 129 -13.46 14.10 -2.63
CA GLU A 129 -12.36 14.76 -1.93
C GLU A 129 -12.55 14.75 -0.40
N GLU A 130 -13.70 15.23 0.08
CA GLU A 130 -13.99 15.26 1.51
C GLU A 130 -14.15 13.85 2.08
N ASN A 131 -14.74 12.92 1.33
CA ASN A 131 -14.90 11.54 1.76
C ASN A 131 -13.55 10.83 1.95
N ILE A 132 -12.59 11.04 1.04
CA ILE A 132 -11.24 10.48 1.14
C ILE A 132 -10.48 11.15 2.29
N LYS A 133 -10.58 12.47 2.44
CA LYS A 133 -9.97 13.20 3.55
C LYS A 133 -10.48 12.72 4.91
N GLN A 134 -11.79 12.55 5.05
CA GLN A 134 -12.41 12.04 6.28
C GLN A 134 -11.95 10.61 6.57
N PHE A 135 -11.88 9.75 5.56
CA PHE A 135 -11.36 8.39 5.69
C PHE A 135 -9.93 8.37 6.24
N HIS A 136 -9.02 9.20 5.70
CA HIS A 136 -7.66 9.27 6.20
C HIS A 136 -7.57 9.77 7.65
N LEU A 137 -8.38 10.75 8.03
CA LEU A 137 -8.46 11.23 9.43
C LEU A 137 -8.92 10.12 10.37
N ASP A 138 -9.94 9.35 9.97
CA ASP A 138 -10.47 8.27 10.79
C ASP A 138 -9.48 7.11 10.93
N CYS A 139 -8.75 6.76 9.86
CA CYS A 139 -7.67 5.78 9.94
C CYS A 139 -6.57 6.21 10.92
N GLN A 140 -6.12 7.46 10.88
CA GLN A 140 -5.11 7.97 11.81
C GLN A 140 -5.59 7.93 13.27
N ASN A 141 -6.85 8.29 13.50
CA ASN A 141 -7.46 8.26 14.84
C ASN A 141 -7.55 6.83 15.40
N ASP A 142 -7.84 5.84 14.55
CA ASP A 142 -7.93 4.46 14.98
C ASP A 142 -6.56 3.82 15.26
N GLU A 143 -5.52 4.20 14.50
CA GLU A 143 -4.14 3.84 14.81
C GLU A 143 -3.70 4.38 16.18
N LEU A 144 -4.01 5.65 16.48
CA LEU A 144 -3.71 6.27 17.77
C LEU A 144 -4.43 5.60 18.94
N LYS A 145 -5.71 5.24 18.77
CA LYS A 145 -6.47 4.49 19.79
C LYS A 145 -5.87 3.11 20.02
N CYS A 146 -5.50 2.39 18.96
CA CYS A 146 -4.85 1.09 19.08
C CYS A 146 -3.52 1.20 19.82
N SER A 147 -2.65 2.16 19.46
CA SER A 147 -1.37 2.38 20.15
C SER A 147 -1.54 2.76 21.62
N SER A 148 -2.55 3.57 21.95
CA SER A 148 -2.84 3.94 23.35
C SER A 148 -3.32 2.76 24.20
N ASN A 149 -3.92 1.73 23.59
CA ASN A 149 -4.35 0.52 24.31
C ASN A 149 -3.18 -0.41 24.64
N TYR A 150 -2.06 -0.34 23.92
CA TYR A 150 -0.85 -1.11 24.22
C TYR A 150 0.06 -0.47 25.27
N ILE A 151 -0.12 0.81 25.58
CA ILE A 151 0.67 1.52 26.60
C ILE A 151 0.07 1.35 28.02
N ASN A 152 -1.19 0.91 28.11
CA ASN A 152 -1.93 0.75 29.38
C ASN A 152 -2.07 -0.73 29.83
N LEU A 153 -1.23 -1.63 29.33
CA LEU A 153 -1.08 -3.03 29.76
C LEU A 153 0.35 -3.29 30.23
#